data_AF-A0A5C9DYY0-F1
#
_entry.id   AF-A0A5C9DYY0-F1
#
_cell.length_a   1.000
_cell.length_b   1.000
_cell.length_c   1.000
_cell.angle_alpha   90.00
_cell.angle_beta   90.00
_cell.angle_gamma   90.00
#
_symmetry.space_group_name_H-M   'P 1'
#
loop_
_entity.id
_entity.type
_entity.pdbx_description
1 polymer ?
#
loop_
_entity_poly.entity_id
_entity_poly.type
_entity_poly.pdbx_seq_one_letter_code
_entity_poly.pdbx_strand_id
1 'polypeptide(L)'
;MTNPDEYYPVNTLPALAWALNLYFKKGAPFKESRIIEMILPADKHKEKLKTKAVHEIAVWIADKQVYARARCPYDKKCSFNSERILAKNREELKSLPWDKIDQTKYYPILRKWLLALDFDYITLIRALAVVCDKKVQLPLETKYGRTFKKFNEYRSYRFPEDAKPDNMPRFLEEVLVRVGFWIQSAAEVDALK
;
A
#
# COMPACT_ATOMS: atom_id res chain seq x y z
N MET A 1 -21.12 0.05 4.79
CA MET A 1 -20.49 -1.07 4.06
C MET A 1 -19.75 -0.45 2.90
N THR A 2 -18.44 -0.27 3.06
CA THR A 2 -17.57 0.33 2.05
C THR A 2 -17.07 -0.78 1.14
N ASN A 3 -17.06 -0.55 -0.17
CA ASN A 3 -16.55 -1.51 -1.14
C ASN A 3 -15.08 -1.84 -0.80
N PRO A 4 -14.70 -3.12 -0.56
CA PRO A 4 -13.32 -3.47 -0.22
C PRO A 4 -12.28 -3.05 -1.27
N ASP A 5 -12.71 -2.90 -2.52
CA ASP A 5 -11.88 -2.40 -3.62
C ASP A 5 -11.47 -0.93 -3.47
N GLU A 6 -12.12 -0.17 -2.60
CA GLU A 6 -11.85 1.26 -2.39
C GLU A 6 -10.84 1.52 -1.26
N TYR A 7 -10.47 0.51 -0.47
CA TYR A 7 -9.50 0.70 0.60
C TYR A 7 -8.10 1.02 0.03
N TYR A 8 -7.49 2.12 0.48
CA TYR A 8 -6.15 2.51 0.03
C TYR A 8 -5.12 1.37 0.15
N PRO A 9 -5.05 0.61 1.26
CA PRO A 9 -4.13 -0.51 1.37
C PRO A 9 -4.29 -1.59 0.30
N VAL A 10 -5.53 -1.88 -0.12
CA VAL A 10 -5.84 -2.90 -1.14
C VAL A 10 -5.29 -2.49 -2.51
N ASN A 11 -5.15 -1.19 -2.77
CA ASN A 11 -4.66 -0.71 -4.07
C ASN A 11 -3.17 -0.32 -4.05
N THR A 12 -2.65 0.16 -2.92
CA THR A 12 -1.25 0.63 -2.82
C THR A 12 -0.28 -0.50 -2.44
N LEU A 13 -0.65 -1.41 -1.53
CA LEU A 13 0.27 -2.47 -1.07
C LEU A 13 0.64 -3.49 -2.17
N PRO A 14 -0.28 -3.95 -3.04
CA PRO A 14 0.10 -4.82 -4.14
C PRO A 14 1.08 -4.18 -5.10
N ALA A 15 0.83 -2.92 -5.49
CA ALA A 15 1.72 -2.17 -6.36
C ALA A 15 3.12 -2.00 -5.74
N LEU A 16 3.18 -1.68 -4.46
CA LEU A 16 4.45 -1.61 -3.73
C LEU A 16 5.15 -2.97 -3.70
N ALA A 17 4.45 -4.05 -3.40
CA ALA A 17 5.03 -5.40 -3.39
C ALA A 17 5.56 -5.81 -4.78
N TRP A 18 4.85 -5.49 -5.86
CA TRP A 18 5.32 -5.73 -7.22
C TRP A 18 6.55 -4.88 -7.55
N ALA A 19 6.55 -3.61 -7.15
CA ALA A 19 7.67 -2.70 -7.38
C ALA A 19 8.93 -3.15 -6.63
N LEU A 20 8.78 -3.58 -5.36
CA LEU A 20 9.89 -4.11 -4.57
C LEU A 20 10.47 -5.39 -5.18
N ASN A 21 9.63 -6.27 -5.74
CA ASN A 21 10.14 -7.42 -6.49
C ASN A 21 11.02 -6.99 -7.68
N LEU A 22 10.68 -5.93 -8.41
CA LEU A 22 11.53 -5.39 -9.47
C LEU A 22 12.79 -4.71 -8.92
N TYR A 23 12.66 -3.96 -7.83
CA TYR A 23 13.76 -3.29 -7.13
C TYR A 23 14.84 -4.31 -6.74
N PHE A 24 14.45 -5.39 -6.05
CA PHE A 24 15.38 -6.43 -5.62
C PHE A 24 15.93 -7.27 -6.77
N LYS A 25 15.15 -7.56 -7.82
CA LYS A 25 15.64 -8.26 -9.02
C LYS A 25 16.75 -7.50 -9.74
N LYS A 26 16.79 -6.17 -9.62
CA LYS A 26 17.84 -5.32 -10.19
C LYS A 26 19.09 -5.24 -9.30
N GLY A 27 19.16 -6.00 -8.21
CA GLY A 27 20.30 -5.96 -7.28
C GLY A 27 20.39 -4.68 -6.47
N ALA A 28 19.29 -3.92 -6.37
CA ALA A 28 19.29 -2.67 -5.63
C ALA A 28 19.56 -2.91 -4.14
N PRO A 29 20.32 -2.03 -3.47
CA PRO A 29 20.75 -2.24 -2.10
C PRO A 29 19.55 -2.26 -1.15
N PHE A 30 19.58 -3.22 -0.23
CA PHE A 30 18.64 -3.31 0.89
C PHE A 30 19.31 -4.02 2.05
N LYS A 31 19.42 -3.33 3.18
CA LYS A 31 19.97 -3.90 4.41
C LYS A 31 18.82 -4.48 5.21
N GLU A 32 18.58 -5.78 5.06
CA GLU A 32 17.61 -6.55 5.85
C GLU A 32 18.14 -6.79 7.27
N SER A 33 18.55 -5.71 7.95
CA SER A 33 19.18 -5.77 9.27
C SER A 33 18.16 -5.72 10.40
N ARG A 34 16.93 -5.26 10.14
CA ARG A 34 15.84 -5.14 11.12
C ARG A 34 14.49 -5.34 10.44
N ILE A 35 13.61 -6.11 11.07
CA ILE A 35 12.19 -6.16 10.70
C ILE A 35 11.57 -4.84 11.18
N ILE A 36 11.24 -3.96 10.24
CA ILE A 36 10.50 -2.73 10.51
C ILE A 36 9.04 -3.01 10.18
N GLU A 37 8.17 -3.08 11.19
CA GLU A 37 6.73 -3.23 11.01
C GLU A 37 6.06 -1.85 10.87
N MET A 38 5.20 -1.69 9.88
CA MET A 38 4.19 -0.65 9.81
C MET A 38 2.96 -1.11 10.57
N ILE A 39 2.63 -0.44 11.68
CA ILE A 39 1.46 -0.76 12.51
C ILE A 39 0.35 0.23 12.24
N LEU A 40 -0.81 -0.30 11.85
CA LEU A 40 -2.04 0.45 11.65
C LEU A 40 -3.01 0.08 12.78
N PRO A 41 -3.22 0.96 13.77
CA PRO A 41 -4.23 0.74 14.81
C PRO A 41 -5.61 0.61 14.18
N ALA A 42 -6.35 -0.42 14.60
CA ALA A 42 -7.69 -0.75 14.13
C ALA A 42 -8.72 -0.53 15.26
N ASP A 43 -9.53 -1.55 15.56
CA ASP A 43 -10.53 -1.51 16.62
C ASP A 43 -9.97 -1.91 18.00
N LYS A 44 -10.79 -1.88 19.06
CA LYS A 44 -10.40 -2.23 20.43
C LYS A 44 -10.80 -3.66 20.77
N HIS A 45 -9.90 -4.42 21.38
CA HIS A 45 -10.27 -5.65 22.09
C HIS A 45 -10.99 -5.28 23.39
N LYS A 46 -12.24 -5.72 23.55
CA LYS A 46 -13.03 -5.46 24.75
C LYS A 46 -13.41 -6.76 25.44
N GLU A 47 -13.20 -6.81 26.75
CA GLU A 47 -13.66 -7.89 27.63
C GLU A 47 -14.36 -7.30 28.84
N LYS A 48 -15.55 -7.82 29.16
CA LYS A 48 -16.37 -7.34 30.29
C LYS A 48 -16.51 -5.80 30.26
N LEU A 49 -16.80 -5.25 29.08
CA LEU A 49 -16.94 -3.82 28.78
C LEU A 49 -15.68 -2.96 28.96
N LYS A 50 -14.52 -3.55 29.30
CA LYS A 50 -13.23 -2.83 29.42
C LYS A 50 -12.38 -3.03 28.19
N THR A 51 -11.75 -1.96 27.70
CA THR A 51 -10.73 -2.05 26.65
C THR A 51 -9.46 -2.69 27.22
N LYS A 52 -9.01 -3.78 26.61
CA LYS A 52 -7.81 -4.52 27.02
C LYS A 52 -6.61 -4.24 26.13
N ALA A 53 -6.87 -4.04 24.84
CA ALA A 53 -5.87 -3.71 23.85
C ALA A 53 -6.49 -3.03 22.63
N VAL A 54 -5.62 -2.54 21.74
CA VAL A 54 -5.99 -2.09 20.40
C VAL A 54 -5.54 -3.17 19.42
N HIS A 55 -6.45 -3.60 18.56
CA HIS A 55 -6.16 -4.45 17.43
C HIS A 55 -5.30 -3.72 16.41
N GLU A 56 -4.49 -4.47 15.67
CA GLU A 56 -3.52 -3.90 14.75
C GLU A 56 -3.56 -4.63 13.41
N ILE A 57 -3.44 -3.89 12.32
CA ILE A 57 -3.00 -4.46 11.04
C ILE A 57 -1.52 -4.14 10.89
N ALA A 58 -0.69 -5.19 10.90
CA ALA A 58 0.75 -5.09 10.75
C ALA A 58 1.16 -5.40 9.31
N VAL A 59 2.04 -4.57 8.74
CA VAL A 59 2.66 -4.78 7.43
C VAL A 59 4.18 -4.74 7.59
N TRP A 60 4.89 -5.67 6.97
CA TRP A 60 6.35 -5.74 7.08
C TRP A 60 6.99 -6.34 5.85
N ILE A 61 8.31 -6.22 5.75
CA ILE A 61 9.12 -6.91 4.75
C ILE A 61 9.86 -8.06 5.43
N ALA A 62 9.80 -9.23 4.83
CA ALA A 62 10.63 -10.38 5.16
C ALA A 62 10.93 -11.15 3.87
N ASP A 63 12.15 -11.66 3.72
CA ASP A 63 12.57 -12.43 2.55
C ASP A 63 12.30 -11.66 1.24
N LYS A 64 12.53 -10.33 1.27
CA LYS A 64 12.26 -9.42 0.14
C LYS A 64 10.79 -9.39 -0.34
N GLN A 65 9.85 -9.87 0.48
CA GLN A 65 8.42 -9.86 0.22
C GLN A 65 7.69 -8.99 1.25
N VAL A 66 6.61 -8.34 0.80
CA VAL A 66 5.74 -7.55 1.68
C VAL A 66 4.62 -8.46 2.18
N TYR A 67 4.44 -8.49 3.49
CA TYR A 67 3.39 -9.24 4.17
C TYR A 67 2.46 -8.31 4.94
N ALA A 68 1.22 -8.74 5.13
CA ALA A 68 0.25 -8.10 5.99
C ALA A 68 -0.47 -9.14 6.87
N ARG A 69 -0.89 -8.74 8.08
CA ARG A 69 -1.81 -9.52 8.91
C ARG A 69 -2.58 -8.63 9.86
N ALA A 70 -3.79 -9.04 10.21
CA ALA A 70 -4.51 -8.53 11.36
C ALA A 70 -4.08 -9.31 12.61
N ARG A 71 -3.82 -8.61 13.72
CA ARG A 71 -3.45 -9.24 15.00
C ARG A 71 -4.09 -8.54 16.19
N CYS A 72 -4.46 -9.33 17.19
CA CYS A 72 -4.77 -8.87 18.53
C CYS A 72 -3.55 -9.11 19.42
N PRO A 73 -2.96 -8.06 20.03
CA PRO A 73 -1.81 -8.23 20.91
C PRO A 73 -2.18 -8.82 22.29
N TYR A 74 -3.47 -8.87 22.65
CA TYR A 74 -3.94 -9.37 23.94
C TYR A 74 -4.34 -10.85 23.92
N ASP A 75 -5.08 -11.29 22.90
CA ASP A 75 -5.57 -12.67 22.80
C ASP A 75 -5.24 -13.32 21.45
N LYS A 76 -4.49 -14.42 21.51
CA LYS A 76 -4.09 -15.22 20.34
C LYS A 76 -5.26 -15.95 19.67
N LYS A 77 -6.37 -16.16 20.39
CA LYS A 77 -7.59 -16.80 19.86
C LYS A 77 -8.64 -15.77 19.41
N CYS A 78 -8.35 -14.48 19.49
CA CYS A 78 -9.25 -13.43 19.03
C CYS A 78 -9.55 -13.62 17.54
N SER A 79 -10.83 -13.50 17.16
CA SER A 79 -11.30 -13.61 15.78
C SER A 79 -10.80 -12.49 14.86
N PHE A 80 -10.22 -11.43 15.43
CA PHE A 80 -9.53 -10.39 14.67
C PHE A 80 -8.20 -10.88 14.06
N ASN A 81 -7.59 -11.92 14.64
CA ASN A 81 -6.34 -12.45 14.11
C ASN A 81 -6.57 -13.05 12.72
N SER A 82 -5.67 -12.73 11.79
CA SER A 82 -5.63 -13.36 10.47
C SER A 82 -4.33 -14.13 10.28
N GLU A 83 -4.32 -15.02 9.30
CA GLU A 83 -3.06 -15.55 8.77
C GLU A 83 -2.24 -14.44 8.09
N ARG A 84 -0.98 -14.78 7.81
CA ARG A 84 -0.06 -13.92 7.06
C ARG A 84 -0.45 -13.92 5.59
N ILE A 85 -0.72 -12.74 5.04
CA ILE A 85 -1.09 -12.54 3.64
C ILE A 85 0.09 -11.94 2.88
N LEU A 86 0.31 -12.44 1.66
CA LEU A 86 1.26 -11.83 0.73
C LEU A 86 0.64 -10.59 0.11
N ALA A 87 1.23 -9.41 0.36
CA ALA A 87 0.63 -8.15 -0.08
C ALA A 87 0.52 -7.98 -1.60
N LYS A 88 1.25 -8.79 -2.39
CA LYS A 88 1.10 -8.85 -3.85
C LYS A 88 -0.25 -9.41 -4.30
N ASN A 89 -0.96 -10.15 -3.44
CA ASN A 89 -2.28 -10.71 -3.72
C ASN A 89 -3.37 -9.73 -3.25
N ARG A 90 -3.91 -8.98 -4.20
CA ARG A 90 -4.92 -7.95 -3.94
C ARG A 90 -6.21 -8.53 -3.34
N GLU A 91 -6.66 -9.69 -3.81
CA GLU A 91 -7.92 -10.29 -3.36
C GLU A 91 -7.81 -10.83 -1.92
N GLU A 92 -6.70 -11.45 -1.56
CA GLU A 92 -6.47 -11.86 -0.17
C GLU A 92 -6.41 -10.64 0.76
N LEU A 93 -5.76 -9.54 0.34
CA LEU A 93 -5.70 -8.33 1.17
C LEU A 93 -7.08 -7.76 1.50
N LYS A 94 -8.08 -7.91 0.64
CA LYS A 94 -9.45 -7.43 0.91
C LYS A 94 -10.08 -8.07 2.16
N SER A 95 -9.61 -9.25 2.57
CA SER A 95 -10.11 -9.95 3.75
C SER A 95 -9.71 -9.31 5.08
N LEU A 96 -8.71 -8.43 5.08
CA LEU A 96 -8.30 -7.72 6.29
C LEU A 96 -9.29 -6.61 6.65
N PRO A 97 -9.51 -6.32 7.95
CA PRO A 97 -10.51 -5.37 8.43
C PRO A 97 -10.06 -3.90 8.26
N TRP A 98 -9.81 -3.49 7.02
CA TRP A 98 -9.35 -2.14 6.68
C TRP A 98 -10.38 -1.05 7.01
N ASP A 99 -11.66 -1.39 7.12
CA ASP A 99 -12.69 -0.46 7.60
C ASP A 99 -12.48 -0.03 9.05
N LYS A 100 -11.67 -0.78 9.82
CA LYS A 100 -11.39 -0.50 11.23
C LYS A 100 -10.19 0.41 11.45
N ILE A 101 -9.38 0.68 10.42
CA ILE A 101 -8.23 1.59 10.55
C ILE A 101 -8.62 3.03 10.20
N ASP A 102 -7.84 3.98 10.69
CA ASP A 102 -7.96 5.39 10.28
C ASP A 102 -7.35 5.59 8.89
N GLN A 103 -8.20 5.58 7.86
CA GLN A 103 -7.80 5.76 6.46
C GLN A 103 -7.07 7.09 6.21
N THR A 104 -7.35 8.14 6.99
CA THR A 104 -6.68 9.46 6.86
C THR A 104 -5.20 9.41 7.24
N LYS A 105 -4.83 8.43 8.08
CA LYS A 105 -3.44 8.24 8.55
C LYS A 105 -2.66 7.24 7.72
N TYR A 106 -3.29 6.52 6.80
CA TYR A 106 -2.66 5.44 6.05
C TYR A 106 -1.41 5.92 5.27
N TYR A 107 -1.55 6.89 4.39
CA TYR A 107 -0.43 7.40 3.59
C TYR A 107 0.69 8.04 4.43
N PRO A 108 0.40 8.87 5.45
CA PRO A 108 1.43 9.37 6.36
C PRO A 108 2.22 8.27 7.08
N ILE A 109 1.54 7.19 7.49
CA ILE A 109 2.18 6.03 8.14
C ILE A 109 3.00 5.22 7.12
N LEU A 110 2.46 4.95 5.93
CA LEU A 110 3.16 4.25 4.85
C LEU A 110 4.43 4.99 4.43
N ARG A 111 4.35 6.32 4.27
CA ARG A 111 5.50 7.19 4.00
C ARG A 111 6.57 7.02 5.07
N LYS A 112 6.22 7.14 6.36
CA LYS A 112 7.17 7.00 7.47
C LYS A 112 7.85 5.63 7.47
N TRP A 113 7.09 4.57 7.18
CA TRP A 113 7.62 3.22 7.10
C TRP A 113 8.61 3.05 5.94
N LEU A 114 8.26 3.53 4.74
CA LEU A 114 9.16 3.48 3.58
C LEU A 114 10.42 4.32 3.80
N LEU A 115 10.31 5.47 4.47
CA LEU A 115 11.45 6.29 4.83
C LEU A 115 12.40 5.58 5.81
N ALA A 116 11.85 4.82 6.75
CA ALA A 116 12.63 4.05 7.72
C ALA A 116 13.36 2.84 7.10
N LEU A 117 12.88 2.35 5.95
CA LEU A 117 13.50 1.24 5.21
C LEU A 117 14.69 1.68 4.35
N ASP A 118 14.91 2.99 4.19
CA ASP A 118 16.08 3.58 3.52
C ASP A 118 16.35 3.02 2.11
N PHE A 119 15.30 2.93 1.29
CA PHE A 119 15.42 2.55 -0.11
C PHE A 119 16.05 3.67 -0.95
N ASP A 120 16.67 3.30 -2.08
CA ASP A 120 16.87 4.27 -3.16
C ASP A 120 15.48 4.64 -3.75
N TYR A 121 14.95 5.77 -3.31
CA TYR A 121 13.61 6.25 -3.69
C TYR A 121 13.49 6.53 -5.19
N ILE A 122 14.56 6.92 -5.88
CA ILE A 122 14.51 7.13 -7.33
C ILE A 122 14.27 5.78 -8.02
N THR A 123 15.01 4.76 -7.61
CA THR A 123 14.86 3.40 -8.15
C THR A 123 13.50 2.81 -7.76
N LEU A 124 13.02 3.04 -6.53
CA LEU A 124 11.69 2.60 -6.08
C LEU A 124 10.57 3.26 -6.90
N ILE A 125 10.61 4.58 -7.11
CA ILE A 125 9.59 5.32 -7.87
C ILE A 125 9.58 4.88 -9.35
N ARG A 126 10.77 4.64 -9.93
CA ARG A 126 10.88 4.05 -11.27
C ARG A 126 10.26 2.65 -11.33
N ALA A 127 10.50 1.82 -10.32
CA ALA A 127 9.90 0.50 -10.22
C ALA A 127 8.38 0.57 -10.10
N LEU A 128 7.84 1.49 -9.28
CA LEU A 128 6.40 1.77 -9.15
C LEU A 128 5.79 2.14 -10.51
N ALA A 129 6.39 3.08 -11.24
CA ALA A 129 5.89 3.47 -12.55
C ALA A 129 5.84 2.29 -13.54
N VAL A 130 6.91 1.47 -13.57
CA VAL A 130 6.97 0.29 -14.43
C VAL A 130 5.90 -0.74 -14.08
N VAL A 131 5.65 -1.01 -12.79
CA VAL A 131 4.61 -1.99 -12.43
C VAL A 131 3.21 -1.46 -12.68
N CYS A 132 2.95 -0.18 -12.44
CA CYS A 132 1.67 0.45 -12.76
C CYS A 132 1.32 0.34 -14.24
N ASP A 133 2.31 0.51 -15.14
CA ASP A 133 2.10 0.33 -16.57
C ASP A 133 1.96 -1.15 -16.97
N LYS A 134 2.72 -2.05 -16.35
CA LYS A 134 2.66 -3.49 -16.65
C LYS A 134 1.38 -4.16 -16.16
N LYS A 135 0.84 -3.70 -15.04
CA LYS A 135 -0.29 -4.29 -14.33
C LYS A 135 -1.64 -3.74 -14.75
N VAL A 136 -1.64 -2.76 -15.66
CA VAL A 136 -2.86 -2.17 -16.20
C VAL A 136 -2.90 -2.40 -17.71
N GLN A 137 -4.10 -2.62 -18.24
CA GLN A 137 -4.36 -2.58 -19.67
C GLN A 137 -4.34 -1.11 -20.12
N LEU A 138 -3.44 -0.82 -21.05
CA LEU A 138 -3.20 0.53 -21.56
C LEU A 138 -3.65 0.64 -23.03
N PRO A 139 -4.18 1.80 -23.46
CA PRO A 139 -4.46 2.98 -22.64
C PRO A 139 -5.58 2.72 -21.62
N LEU A 140 -5.48 3.34 -20.44
CA LEU A 140 -6.50 3.22 -19.40
C LEU A 140 -7.57 4.28 -19.63
N GLU A 141 -8.80 3.86 -19.90
CA GLU A 141 -9.98 4.72 -19.83
C GLU A 141 -10.63 4.57 -18.45
N THR A 142 -10.68 5.68 -17.70
CA THR A 142 -11.31 5.71 -16.38
C THR A 142 -12.83 5.64 -16.49
N LYS A 143 -13.52 5.24 -15.41
CA LYS A 143 -15.01 5.25 -15.34
C LYS A 143 -15.67 6.61 -15.64
N TYR A 144 -14.89 7.69 -15.65
CA TYR A 144 -15.33 9.05 -15.94
C TYR A 144 -14.97 9.52 -17.37
N GLY A 145 -14.56 8.60 -18.27
CA GLY A 145 -14.30 8.88 -19.68
C GLY A 145 -12.96 9.60 -19.97
N ARG A 146 -12.06 9.72 -19.00
CA ARG A 146 -10.69 10.20 -19.24
C ARG A 146 -9.76 9.05 -19.60
N THR A 147 -8.94 9.24 -20.63
CA THR A 147 -7.98 8.25 -21.11
C THR A 147 -6.54 8.67 -20.81
N PHE A 148 -5.73 7.73 -20.31
CA PHE A 148 -4.31 7.93 -20.04
C PHE A 148 -3.48 6.85 -20.74
N LYS A 149 -2.41 7.23 -21.44
CA LYS A 149 -1.56 6.27 -22.18
C LYS A 149 -0.64 5.47 -21.28
N LYS A 150 -0.28 6.04 -20.12
CA LYS A 150 0.63 5.45 -19.12
C LYS A 150 0.45 6.11 -17.75
N PHE A 151 0.90 5.45 -16.70
CA PHE A 151 0.85 5.94 -15.33
C PHE A 151 1.57 7.28 -15.15
N ASN A 152 2.69 7.50 -15.83
CA ASN A 152 3.42 8.77 -15.72
C ASN A 152 2.60 9.98 -16.22
N GLU A 153 1.71 9.78 -17.20
CA GLU A 153 0.80 10.82 -17.67
C GLU A 153 -0.27 11.10 -16.62
N TYR A 154 -0.88 10.03 -16.08
CA TYR A 154 -1.86 10.11 -15.00
C TYR A 154 -1.31 10.78 -13.74
N ARG A 155 -0.14 10.35 -13.25
CA ARG A 155 0.42 10.89 -11.99
C ARG A 155 0.77 12.37 -12.10
N SER A 156 1.15 12.84 -13.29
CA SER A 156 1.57 14.23 -13.51
C SER A 156 0.37 15.16 -13.65
N TYR A 157 -0.84 14.62 -13.82
CA TYR A 157 -2.06 15.40 -13.94
C TYR A 157 -2.43 16.04 -12.59
N ARG A 158 -2.42 17.39 -12.56
CA ARG A 158 -2.66 18.21 -11.36
C ARG A 158 -1.75 17.78 -10.19
N PHE A 159 -0.46 17.64 -10.48
CA PHE A 159 0.53 17.33 -9.45
C PHE A 159 0.73 18.55 -8.53
N PRO A 160 0.69 18.39 -7.20
CA PRO A 160 0.86 19.51 -6.27
C PRO A 160 2.23 20.18 -6.41
N GLU A 161 2.26 21.51 -6.30
CA GLU A 161 3.51 22.30 -6.41
C GLU A 161 4.46 22.07 -5.23
N ASP A 162 3.96 21.67 -4.06
CA ASP A 162 4.74 21.39 -2.84
C ASP A 162 5.37 19.98 -2.83
N ALA A 163 4.86 19.08 -3.67
CA ALA A 163 5.39 17.74 -3.87
C ALA A 163 6.55 17.80 -4.88
N LYS A 164 7.73 18.22 -4.43
CA LYS A 164 8.93 18.31 -5.28
C LYS A 164 10.03 17.32 -4.87
N PRO A 165 10.96 16.94 -5.76
CA PRO A 165 12.03 15.99 -5.43
C PRO A 165 12.93 16.40 -4.25
N ASP A 166 13.09 17.70 -3.99
CA ASP A 166 13.78 18.26 -2.82
C ASP A 166 12.99 18.08 -1.51
N ASN A 167 11.67 17.90 -1.59
CA ASN A 167 10.79 17.47 -0.50
C ASN A 167 10.41 15.99 -0.65
N MET A 168 11.41 15.11 -0.57
CA MET A 168 11.26 13.66 -0.79
C MET A 168 10.11 13.01 0.00
N PRO A 169 9.88 13.30 1.29
CA PRO A 169 8.75 12.73 2.02
C PRO A 169 7.39 13.05 1.40
N ARG A 170 7.16 14.32 1.03
CA ARG A 170 5.91 14.76 0.41
C ARG A 170 5.76 14.21 -1.00
N PHE A 171 6.85 14.23 -1.78
CA PHE A 171 6.88 13.68 -3.13
C PHE A 171 6.56 12.19 -3.16
N LEU A 172 7.18 11.39 -2.27
CA LEU A 172 6.93 9.96 -2.16
C LEU A 172 5.47 9.67 -1.78
N GLU A 173 4.91 10.40 -0.81
CA GLU A 173 3.52 10.25 -0.42
C GLU A 173 2.56 10.50 -1.58
N GLU A 174 2.74 11.60 -2.30
CA GLU A 174 1.90 11.92 -3.45
C GLU A 174 2.02 10.85 -4.55
N VAL A 175 3.22 10.35 -4.83
CA VAL A 175 3.40 9.23 -5.77
C VAL A 175 2.61 7.99 -5.31
N LEU A 176 2.67 7.63 -4.02
CA LEU A 176 1.94 6.47 -3.48
C LEU A 176 0.42 6.65 -3.54
N VAL A 177 -0.07 7.87 -3.32
CA VAL A 177 -1.48 8.23 -3.50
C VAL A 177 -1.90 8.00 -4.96
N ARG A 178 -1.12 8.50 -5.93
CA ARG A 178 -1.40 8.29 -7.35
C ARG A 178 -1.33 6.82 -7.75
N VAL A 179 -0.41 6.05 -7.19
CA VAL A 179 -0.35 4.59 -7.40
C VAL A 179 -1.65 3.92 -6.92
N GLY A 180 -2.10 4.25 -5.70
CA GLY A 180 -3.34 3.70 -5.14
C GLY A 180 -4.55 3.99 -6.03
N PHE A 181 -4.72 5.24 -6.44
CA PHE A 181 -5.84 5.60 -7.31
C PHE A 181 -5.71 5.03 -8.73
N TRP A 182 -4.50 4.89 -9.28
CA TRP A 182 -4.31 4.26 -10.59
C TRP A 182 -4.77 2.80 -10.60
N ILE A 183 -4.38 2.03 -9.58
CA ILE A 183 -4.79 0.63 -9.44
C ILE A 183 -6.30 0.53 -9.17
N GLN A 184 -6.85 1.40 -8.32
CA GLN A 184 -8.29 1.46 -8.10
C GLN A 184 -9.05 1.75 -9.39
N SER A 185 -8.66 2.80 -10.13
CA SER A 185 -9.32 3.18 -11.39
C SER A 185 -9.22 2.08 -12.44
N ALA A 186 -8.11 1.33 -12.50
CA ALA A 186 -7.98 0.17 -13.37
C ALA A 186 -8.90 -0.99 -12.94
N ALA A 187 -9.01 -1.26 -11.64
CA ALA A 187 -9.92 -2.29 -11.12
C ALA A 187 -11.40 -1.94 -11.37
N GLU A 188 -11.78 -0.67 -11.25
CA GLU A 188 -13.15 -0.18 -11.49
C GLU A 188 -13.65 -0.37 -12.92
N VAL A 189 -12.75 -0.58 -13.89
CA VAL A 189 -13.06 -0.76 -15.32
C VAL A 189 -12.52 -2.09 -15.86
N ASP A 190 -12.22 -3.05 -14.97
CA ASP A 190 -11.71 -4.38 -15.31
C ASP A 190 -10.42 -4.37 -16.18
N ALA A 191 -9.59 -3.33 -16.02
CA ALA A 191 -8.33 -3.15 -16.74
C ALA A 191 -7.10 -3.64 -15.94
N LEU A 192 -7.27 -4.20 -14.73
CA LEU A 192 -6.17 -4.70 -13.90
C LEU A 192 -5.77 -6.14 -14.29
N LYS A 193 -4.46 -6.43 -14.41
CA LYS A 193 -3.87 -7.70 -14.88
C LYS A 193 -3.20 -8.57 -13.80
#